data_AF-A0A139XBI7-F1
#
_entry.id   AF-A0A139XBI7-F1
#
_cell.length_a   1.000
_cell.length_b   1.000
_cell.length_c   1.000
_cell.angle_alpha   90.00
_cell.angle_beta   90.00
_cell.angle_gamma   90.00
#
_symmetry.space_group_name_H-M   'P 1'
#
loop_
_entity.id
_entity.type
_entity.pdbx_description
1 polymer ?
#
loop_
_entity_poly.entity_id
_entity_poly.type
_entity_poly.pdbx_seq_one_letter_code
_entity_poly.pdbx_strand_id
1 'polypeptide(L)'
;MAEGQSEYLAHKELSTLRGEAFEYPSGGLKLHLTKDVPSATGAHTSVAGTGYAAFNLLPAQWGNAANREISNVAELEFPMPTGAWDTPMGVAIADGSNVWYFGTNEITKIIGIGDPPYFDVGDLIISKLLKKQYSSSYWANKRLNVLRGVSIAPPPFVRVALLAAPPDDTDTIQQINVAGYEFPIVPCTSAYWGAPTSRSISNLQAIEFPKPEIDLPEVAGFALLDDGGNVLWKAPLTRRAIHRKDKLYISPGNLIVRA
;
A
#
# COMPACT_ATOMS: atom_id res chain seq x y z
N MET A 1 -7.33 -15.58 -4.62
CA MET A 1 -6.70 -14.28 -4.97
C MET A 1 -6.80 -13.36 -3.76
N ALA A 2 -5.78 -12.56 -3.41
CA ALA A 2 -5.90 -11.55 -2.35
C ALA A 2 -6.16 -10.16 -2.99
N GLU A 3 -7.43 -9.78 -3.09
CA GLU A 3 -7.91 -8.57 -3.80
C GLU A 3 -7.88 -7.30 -2.92
N GLY A 4 -7.85 -7.47 -1.60
CA GLY A 4 -8.06 -6.42 -0.62
C GLY A 4 -6.85 -6.19 0.27
N GLN A 5 -6.55 -4.92 0.51
CA GLN A 5 -5.67 -4.45 1.58
C GLN A 5 -6.52 -4.06 2.78
N SER A 6 -6.09 -4.37 4.01
CA SER A 6 -6.80 -3.95 5.23
C SER A 6 -6.54 -2.50 5.62
N GLU A 7 -7.37 -1.96 6.50
CA GLU A 7 -7.12 -0.66 7.16
C GLU A 7 -5.85 -0.66 8.00
N TYR A 8 -5.58 -1.76 8.71
CA TYR A 8 -4.34 -1.91 9.48
C TYR A 8 -3.08 -1.74 8.61
N LEU A 9 -3.05 -2.42 7.45
CA LEU A 9 -1.91 -2.32 6.55
C LEU A 9 -1.81 -0.93 5.93
N ALA A 10 -2.95 -0.34 5.55
CA ALA A 10 -2.99 1.05 5.08
C ALA A 10 -2.42 2.02 6.12
N HIS A 11 -2.69 1.81 7.40
CA HIS A 11 -2.13 2.64 8.47
C HIS A 11 -0.62 2.46 8.61
N LYS A 12 -0.09 1.24 8.51
CA LYS A 12 1.36 1.02 8.47
C LYS A 12 2.02 1.73 7.28
N GLU A 13 1.42 1.61 6.08
CA GLU A 13 1.92 2.29 4.88
C GLU A 13 1.92 3.81 5.03
N LEU A 14 0.87 4.40 5.59
CA LEU A 14 0.77 5.86 5.76
C LEU A 14 1.64 6.38 6.91
N SER A 15 1.93 5.54 7.90
CA SER A 15 2.79 5.90 9.04
C SER A 15 4.25 6.09 8.66
N THR A 16 4.67 5.69 7.45
CA THR A 16 5.99 6.07 6.91
C THR A 16 6.15 7.58 6.78
N LEU A 17 5.06 8.32 6.53
CA LEU A 17 5.07 9.78 6.56
C LEU A 17 5.21 10.33 7.98
N ARG A 18 4.96 9.54 9.02
CA ARG A 18 5.14 9.94 10.42
C ARG A 18 6.54 9.62 10.97
N GLY A 19 7.42 9.05 10.14
CA GLY A 19 8.75 8.62 10.56
C GLY A 19 8.77 7.21 11.14
N GLU A 20 7.72 6.41 10.90
CA GLU A 20 7.63 5.02 11.38
C GLU A 20 8.04 4.06 10.24
N ALA A 21 8.88 3.08 10.53
CA ALA A 21 9.27 2.08 9.54
C ALA A 21 8.10 1.14 9.22
N PHE A 22 7.98 0.73 7.96
CA PHE A 22 7.05 -0.32 7.56
C PHE A 22 7.83 -1.62 7.36
N GLU A 23 7.68 -2.52 8.34
CA GLU A 23 8.50 -3.73 8.47
C GLU A 23 7.67 -5.01 8.40
N TYR A 24 8.31 -6.08 7.96
CA TYR A 24 7.77 -7.43 8.08
C TYR A 24 7.62 -7.79 9.57
N PRO A 25 6.50 -8.41 9.99
CA PRO A 25 6.25 -8.64 11.41
C PRO A 25 7.21 -9.70 11.95
N SER A 26 7.80 -9.46 13.12
CA SER A 26 8.75 -10.38 13.76
C SER A 26 8.15 -11.76 14.07
N GLY A 27 6.84 -11.81 14.31
CA GLY A 27 6.09 -13.06 14.51
C GLY A 27 5.76 -13.83 13.23
N GLY A 28 6.12 -13.30 12.06
CA GLY A 28 5.77 -13.86 10.76
C GLY A 28 4.35 -13.54 10.33
N LEU A 29 4.07 -13.80 9.05
CA LEU A 29 2.73 -13.78 8.49
C LEU A 29 2.16 -15.18 8.41
N LYS A 30 0.84 -15.29 8.54
CA LYS A 30 0.12 -16.55 8.34
C LYS A 30 -0.94 -16.39 7.26
N LEU A 31 -1.09 -17.41 6.44
CA LEU A 31 -2.18 -17.55 5.47
C LEU A 31 -3.31 -18.37 6.10
N HIS A 32 -4.45 -17.74 6.27
CA HIS A 32 -5.66 -18.32 6.80
C HIS A 32 -6.62 -18.62 5.66
N LEU A 33 -7.25 -19.80 5.69
CA LEU A 33 -8.48 -20.05 4.96
C LEU A 33 -9.65 -19.46 5.77
N THR A 34 -10.56 -18.76 5.10
CA THR A 34 -11.71 -18.11 5.75
C THR A 34 -13.02 -18.68 5.22
N LYS A 35 -14.04 -18.79 6.08
CA LYS A 35 -15.38 -19.27 5.71
C LYS A 35 -16.32 -18.15 5.28
N ASP A 36 -15.86 -16.91 5.36
CA ASP A 36 -16.52 -15.71 4.88
C ASP A 36 -15.60 -14.99 3.87
N VAL A 37 -16.17 -14.02 3.15
CA VAL A 37 -15.39 -13.08 2.33
C VAL A 37 -14.85 -12.01 3.27
N PRO A 38 -13.53 -11.93 3.48
CA PRO A 38 -12.97 -10.94 4.41
C PRO A 38 -13.25 -9.50 3.93
N SER A 39 -13.31 -8.57 4.87
CA SER A 39 -13.61 -7.16 4.60
C SER A 39 -12.41 -6.24 4.79
N ALA A 40 -12.51 -4.99 4.33
CA ALA A 40 -11.46 -3.98 4.43
C ALA A 40 -11.06 -3.63 5.88
N THR A 41 -11.91 -3.89 6.87
CA THR A 41 -11.58 -3.73 8.30
C THR A 41 -10.70 -4.85 8.84
N GLY A 42 -10.46 -5.91 8.04
CA GLY A 42 -9.75 -7.12 8.47
C GLY A 42 -10.63 -8.13 9.19
N ALA A 43 -11.92 -7.86 9.37
CA ALA A 43 -12.85 -8.82 9.94
C ALA A 43 -13.00 -10.03 9.00
N HIS A 44 -12.78 -11.22 9.56
CA HIS A 44 -12.91 -12.51 8.90
C HIS A 44 -13.11 -13.62 9.94
N THR A 45 -13.61 -14.76 9.49
CA THR A 45 -13.73 -15.97 10.29
C THR A 45 -12.90 -17.07 9.67
N SER A 46 -11.86 -17.52 10.37
CA SER A 46 -11.05 -18.67 9.92
C SER A 46 -11.92 -19.92 9.80
N VAL A 47 -11.58 -20.77 8.82
CA VAL A 47 -12.04 -22.15 8.75
C VAL A 47 -11.69 -22.88 10.04
N ALA A 48 -12.59 -23.73 10.51
CA ALA A 48 -12.36 -24.64 11.63
C ALA A 48 -12.41 -26.10 11.15
N GLY A 49 -11.77 -26.97 11.93
CA GLY A 49 -11.72 -28.40 11.67
C GLY A 49 -10.60 -29.07 12.44
N THR A 50 -10.70 -30.40 12.62
CA THR A 50 -9.67 -31.14 13.35
C THR A 50 -8.40 -31.22 12.50
N GLY A 51 -7.26 -30.82 13.08
CA GLY A 51 -5.97 -30.76 12.38
C GLY A 51 -5.74 -29.48 11.57
N TYR A 52 -6.70 -28.55 11.52
CA TYR A 52 -6.49 -27.27 10.84
C TYR A 52 -5.48 -26.39 11.59
N ALA A 53 -4.52 -25.84 10.85
CA ALA A 53 -3.75 -24.69 11.26
C ALA A 53 -3.48 -23.79 10.05
N ALA A 54 -3.44 -22.47 10.29
CA ALA A 54 -3.03 -21.51 9.27
C ALA A 54 -1.58 -21.78 8.82
N PHE A 55 -1.31 -21.56 7.54
CA PHE A 55 -0.01 -21.80 6.95
C PHE A 55 0.97 -20.67 7.30
N ASN A 56 2.17 -20.99 7.76
CA ASN A 56 3.20 -19.98 8.06
C ASN A 56 3.83 -19.48 6.77
N LEU A 57 3.61 -18.21 6.43
CA LEU A 57 4.18 -17.55 5.25
C LEU A 57 5.55 -16.95 5.55
N LEU A 58 6.60 -17.54 4.98
CA LEU A 58 7.97 -17.09 5.10
C LEU A 58 8.36 -16.11 3.98
N PRO A 59 9.26 -15.14 4.25
CA PRO A 59 9.81 -14.24 3.23
C PRO A 59 10.33 -14.92 1.96
N ALA A 60 10.97 -16.09 2.11
CA ALA A 60 11.55 -16.85 1.01
C ALA A 60 10.51 -17.48 0.06
N GLN A 61 9.24 -17.53 0.45
CA GLN A 61 8.16 -18.08 -0.38
C GLN A 61 7.61 -17.08 -1.37
N TRP A 62 8.07 -15.82 -1.35
CA TRP A 62 7.60 -14.77 -2.24
C TRP A 62 8.59 -14.47 -3.36
N GLY A 63 8.07 -14.31 -4.58
CA GLY A 63 8.83 -13.87 -5.74
C GLY A 63 9.24 -12.39 -5.67
N ASN A 64 9.86 -11.89 -6.73
CA ASN A 64 10.15 -10.46 -6.83
C ASN A 64 8.85 -9.68 -7.09
N ALA A 65 8.59 -8.63 -6.30
CA ALA A 65 7.49 -7.74 -6.61
C ALA A 65 7.78 -6.95 -7.90
N ALA A 66 6.91 -7.07 -8.89
CA ALA A 66 7.02 -6.38 -10.17
C ALA A 66 5.62 -6.10 -10.71
N ASN A 67 5.48 -5.08 -11.55
CA ASN A 67 4.19 -4.71 -12.16
C ASN A 67 3.04 -4.55 -11.16
N ARG A 68 3.37 -4.18 -9.90
CA ARG A 68 2.43 -4.01 -8.78
C ARG A 68 1.82 -5.33 -8.30
N GLU A 69 2.50 -6.44 -8.53
CA GLU A 69 2.09 -7.78 -8.13
C GLU A 69 3.24 -8.55 -7.51
N ILE A 70 2.90 -9.54 -6.71
CA ILE A 70 3.81 -10.52 -6.14
C ILE A 70 3.05 -11.83 -5.98
N SER A 71 3.74 -12.95 -6.20
CA SER A 71 3.18 -14.29 -6.07
C SER A 71 4.10 -15.21 -5.29
N ASN A 72 3.55 -16.32 -4.81
CA ASN A 72 4.33 -17.37 -4.18
C ASN A 72 5.23 -18.09 -5.21
N VAL A 73 6.45 -18.44 -4.80
CA VAL A 73 7.46 -19.15 -5.61
C VAL A 73 7.65 -20.61 -5.20
N ALA A 74 6.89 -21.06 -4.22
CA ALA A 74 6.84 -22.44 -3.75
C ALA A 74 5.37 -22.82 -3.50
N GLU A 75 5.07 -24.11 -3.58
CA GLU A 75 3.78 -24.65 -3.18
C GLU A 75 3.52 -24.36 -1.69
N LEU A 76 2.30 -23.97 -1.37
CA LEU A 76 1.86 -23.63 -0.02
C LEU A 76 0.82 -24.64 0.47
N GLU A 77 1.28 -25.79 0.95
CA GLU A 77 0.43 -26.90 1.41
C GLU A 77 0.04 -26.75 2.89
N PHE A 78 -1.26 -26.77 3.18
CA PHE A 78 -1.78 -26.74 4.55
C PHE A 78 -1.60 -28.10 5.26
N PRO A 79 -1.68 -28.15 6.60
CA PRO A 79 -1.60 -29.42 7.32
C PRO A 79 -2.67 -30.42 6.86
N MET A 80 -2.31 -31.71 6.86
CA MET A 80 -3.21 -32.80 6.51
C MET A 80 -4.48 -32.79 7.40
N PRO A 81 -5.69 -32.68 6.84
CA PRO A 81 -6.92 -32.75 7.62
C PRO A 81 -7.10 -34.14 8.24
N THR A 82 -7.25 -34.20 9.57
CA THR A 82 -7.61 -35.44 10.30
C THR A 82 -9.11 -35.55 10.58
N GLY A 83 -9.87 -34.52 10.21
CA GLY A 83 -11.32 -34.44 10.22
C GLY A 83 -11.77 -33.51 9.08
N ALA A 84 -13.07 -33.50 8.77
CA ALA A 84 -13.60 -32.53 7.81
C ALA A 84 -13.39 -31.09 8.34
N TRP A 85 -13.06 -30.17 7.42
CA TRP A 85 -12.99 -28.74 7.71
C TRP A 85 -14.20 -28.01 7.11
N ASP A 86 -14.41 -26.77 7.52
CA ASP A 86 -15.36 -25.88 6.84
C ASP A 86 -14.96 -25.66 5.37
N THR A 87 -15.93 -25.35 4.51
CA THR A 87 -15.69 -24.95 3.12
C THR A 87 -15.09 -23.54 3.07
N PRO A 88 -13.85 -23.35 2.56
CA PRO A 88 -13.25 -22.03 2.45
C PRO A 88 -13.96 -21.18 1.39
N MET A 89 -14.22 -19.92 1.71
CA MET A 89 -14.75 -18.89 0.78
C MET A 89 -13.71 -17.81 0.46
N GLY A 90 -12.66 -17.69 1.26
CA GLY A 90 -11.61 -16.70 1.04
C GLY A 90 -10.30 -17.04 1.73
N VAL A 91 -9.40 -16.07 1.69
CA VAL A 91 -8.11 -16.09 2.37
C VAL A 91 -7.83 -14.78 3.09
N ALA A 92 -7.10 -14.87 4.19
CA ALA A 92 -6.53 -13.72 4.88
C ALA A 92 -5.04 -13.97 5.19
N ILE A 93 -4.20 -12.97 4.92
CA ILE A 93 -2.80 -12.94 5.32
C ILE A 93 -2.71 -12.02 6.53
N ALA A 94 -2.25 -12.52 7.67
CA ALA A 94 -2.29 -11.78 8.94
C ALA A 94 -1.04 -11.95 9.81
N ASP A 95 -0.74 -10.94 10.63
CA ASP A 95 0.10 -11.07 11.83
C ASP A 95 -0.82 -11.11 13.06
N GLY A 96 -0.98 -12.27 13.68
CA GLY A 96 -1.97 -12.46 14.75
C GLY A 96 -3.39 -12.06 14.31
N SER A 97 -3.99 -11.07 14.99
CA SER A 97 -5.31 -10.51 14.65
C SER A 97 -5.26 -9.42 13.56
N ASN A 98 -4.07 -8.99 13.15
CA ASN A 98 -3.89 -7.89 12.21
C ASN A 98 -3.84 -8.44 10.78
N VAL A 99 -4.95 -8.35 10.04
CA VAL A 99 -4.95 -8.70 8.62
C VAL A 99 -4.13 -7.68 7.84
N TRP A 100 -3.35 -8.16 6.89
CA TRP A 100 -2.59 -7.35 5.93
C TRP A 100 -3.28 -7.33 4.58
N TYR A 101 -3.49 -8.52 4.02
CA TYR A 101 -4.15 -8.73 2.75
C TYR A 101 -5.24 -9.79 2.88
N PHE A 102 -6.24 -9.73 2.02
CA PHE A 102 -7.32 -10.69 2.00
C PHE A 102 -7.94 -10.79 0.61
N GLY A 103 -8.73 -11.81 0.36
CA GLY A 103 -9.55 -11.88 -0.84
C GLY A 103 -10.37 -13.16 -0.91
N THR A 104 -11.02 -13.35 -2.05
CA THR A 104 -11.92 -14.46 -2.32
C THR A 104 -11.18 -15.65 -2.92
N ASN A 105 -11.74 -16.84 -2.70
CA ASN A 105 -11.39 -18.03 -3.45
C ASN A 105 -12.37 -18.19 -4.60
N GLU A 106 -11.87 -18.28 -5.83
CA GLU A 106 -12.71 -18.47 -7.02
C GLU A 106 -13.32 -19.88 -7.06
N ILE A 107 -12.68 -20.85 -6.38
CA ILE A 107 -13.13 -22.23 -6.28
C ILE A 107 -13.25 -22.59 -4.81
N THR A 108 -14.46 -22.96 -4.39
CA THR A 108 -14.73 -23.49 -3.05
C THR A 108 -14.84 -25.01 -3.13
N LYS A 109 -14.02 -25.71 -2.36
CA LYS A 109 -14.00 -27.18 -2.28
C LYS A 109 -14.28 -27.60 -0.83
N ILE A 110 -15.04 -28.67 -0.66
CA ILE A 110 -15.16 -29.34 0.64
C ILE A 110 -13.82 -29.99 0.94
N ILE A 111 -13.22 -29.66 2.07
CA ILE A 111 -11.95 -30.24 2.50
C ILE A 111 -12.25 -31.46 3.37
N GLY A 112 -11.98 -32.64 2.81
CA GLY A 112 -12.18 -33.93 3.45
C GLY A 112 -10.96 -34.41 4.23
N ILE A 113 -11.13 -35.51 4.95
CA ILE A 113 -10.02 -36.20 5.63
C ILE A 113 -9.01 -36.67 4.57
N GLY A 114 -7.73 -36.40 4.79
CA GLY A 114 -6.67 -36.86 3.89
C GLY A 114 -6.43 -35.99 2.64
N ASP A 115 -7.09 -34.84 2.52
CA ASP A 115 -7.09 -33.97 1.33
C ASP A 115 -6.64 -32.55 1.70
N PRO A 116 -5.31 -32.30 1.86
CA PRO A 116 -4.82 -30.99 2.25
C PRO A 116 -5.02 -30.00 1.10
N PRO A 117 -5.62 -28.83 1.35
CA PRO A 117 -5.62 -27.77 0.36
C PRO A 117 -4.21 -27.21 0.21
N TYR A 118 -3.88 -26.74 -0.98
CA TYR A 118 -2.62 -26.07 -1.26
C TYR A 118 -2.82 -24.97 -2.31
N PHE A 119 -1.83 -24.08 -2.41
CA PHE A 119 -1.68 -23.16 -3.54
C PHE A 119 -0.46 -23.60 -4.35
N ASP A 120 -0.65 -23.87 -5.64
CA ASP A 120 0.45 -24.11 -6.57
C ASP A 120 1.35 -22.87 -6.67
N VAL A 121 2.56 -23.05 -7.20
CA VAL A 121 3.48 -21.95 -7.48
C VAL A 121 2.81 -20.93 -8.40
N GLY A 122 2.70 -19.68 -7.93
CA GLY A 122 2.11 -18.59 -8.69
C GLY A 122 0.62 -18.34 -8.45
N ASP A 123 -0.09 -19.23 -7.74
CA ASP A 123 -1.54 -19.12 -7.56
C ASP A 123 -1.97 -18.13 -6.47
N LEU A 124 -1.14 -17.94 -5.43
CA LEU A 124 -1.37 -16.91 -4.43
C LEU A 124 -0.79 -15.57 -4.91
N ILE A 125 -1.61 -14.80 -5.60
CA ILE A 125 -1.26 -13.47 -6.12
C ILE A 125 -1.82 -12.37 -5.21
N ILE A 126 -0.97 -11.42 -4.86
CA ILE A 126 -1.36 -10.14 -4.25
C ILE A 126 -1.14 -9.04 -5.29
N SER A 127 -2.23 -8.36 -5.67
CA SER A 127 -2.21 -7.35 -6.74
C SER A 127 -2.57 -5.96 -6.22
N LYS A 128 -1.82 -4.94 -6.62
CA LYS A 128 -2.11 -3.52 -6.41
C LYS A 128 -2.37 -2.80 -7.74
N LEU A 129 -2.85 -3.51 -8.76
CA LEU A 129 -3.10 -2.97 -10.11
C LEU A 129 -4.14 -1.84 -10.14
N LEU A 130 -5.09 -1.81 -9.20
CA LEU A 130 -6.07 -0.75 -9.11
C LEU A 130 -5.41 0.59 -8.70
N LYS A 131 -6.00 1.70 -9.16
CA LYS A 131 -5.65 3.07 -8.71
C LYS A 131 -4.20 3.50 -9.02
N LYS A 132 -3.67 3.16 -10.21
CA LYS A 132 -2.30 3.57 -10.65
C LYS A 132 -2.12 5.09 -10.71
N GLN A 133 -3.20 5.82 -11.04
CA GLN A 133 -3.23 7.27 -10.97
C GLN A 133 -2.95 7.87 -9.57
N TYR A 134 -3.03 7.11 -8.46
CA TYR A 134 -2.86 7.66 -7.11
C TYR A 134 -1.59 7.24 -6.37
N SER A 135 -0.93 6.18 -6.84
CA SER A 135 0.30 5.63 -6.26
C SER A 135 1.12 5.03 -7.38
N SER A 136 2.44 5.28 -7.39
CA SER A 136 3.34 4.73 -8.41
C SER A 136 3.55 3.22 -8.26
N SER A 137 4.01 2.58 -9.34
CA SER A 137 4.46 1.19 -9.32
C SER A 137 5.73 1.01 -8.51
N TYR A 138 6.62 2.01 -8.46
CA TYR A 138 7.75 2.01 -7.52
C TYR A 138 7.25 1.80 -6.09
N TRP A 139 6.28 2.61 -5.65
CA TRP A 139 5.76 2.52 -4.30
C TRP A 139 4.93 1.25 -4.06
N ALA A 140 4.15 0.81 -5.04
CA ALA A 140 3.44 -0.48 -4.96
C ALA A 140 4.41 -1.66 -4.80
N ASN A 141 5.45 -1.75 -5.64
CA ASN A 141 6.44 -2.83 -5.59
C ASN A 141 7.26 -2.78 -4.30
N LYS A 142 7.65 -1.58 -3.84
CA LYS A 142 8.36 -1.39 -2.57
C LYS A 142 7.55 -1.95 -1.40
N ARG A 143 6.24 -1.65 -1.33
CA ARG A 143 5.31 -2.19 -0.33
C ARG A 143 5.15 -3.70 -0.41
N LEU A 144 5.01 -4.26 -1.60
CA LEU A 144 4.89 -5.71 -1.77
C LEU A 144 6.19 -6.45 -1.39
N ASN A 145 7.36 -5.84 -1.60
CA ASN A 145 8.63 -6.41 -1.14
C ASN A 145 8.74 -6.52 0.40
N VAL A 146 7.88 -5.86 1.19
CA VAL A 146 7.82 -6.09 2.64
C VAL A 146 7.49 -7.55 2.96
N LEU A 147 6.66 -8.20 2.14
CA LEU A 147 6.34 -9.64 2.28
C LEU A 147 7.58 -10.52 2.17
N ARG A 148 8.62 -10.04 1.48
CA ARG A 148 9.92 -10.69 1.33
C ARG A 148 10.91 -10.33 2.45
N GLY A 149 10.43 -9.72 3.54
CA GLY A 149 11.27 -9.29 4.65
C GLY A 149 12.08 -8.02 4.36
N VAL A 150 11.78 -7.29 3.27
CA VAL A 150 12.47 -6.04 2.94
C VAL A 150 11.75 -4.87 3.61
N SER A 151 12.29 -4.38 4.72
CA SER A 151 11.73 -3.22 5.43
C SER A 151 11.79 -1.94 4.59
N ILE A 152 10.78 -1.09 4.76
CA ILE A 152 10.75 0.26 4.21
C ILE A 152 11.13 1.22 5.32
N ALA A 153 12.34 1.78 5.23
CA ALA A 153 12.72 2.90 6.06
C ALA A 153 11.86 4.13 5.72
N PRO A 154 11.39 4.89 6.73
CA PRO A 154 10.69 6.13 6.46
C PRO A 154 11.67 7.13 5.83
N PRO A 155 11.28 7.84 4.77
CA PRO A 155 12.12 8.92 4.26
C PRO A 155 12.22 10.02 5.31
N PRO A 156 13.33 10.78 5.42
CA PRO A 156 13.42 11.90 6.36
C PRO A 156 12.45 13.03 5.99
N PHE A 157 12.16 13.16 4.70
CA PHE A 157 11.26 14.14 4.15
C PHE A 157 10.64 13.66 2.84
N VAL A 158 9.53 14.28 2.45
CA VAL A 158 8.96 14.17 1.11
C VAL A 158 8.94 15.53 0.43
N ARG A 159 9.20 15.57 -0.87
CA ARG A 159 9.03 16.78 -1.69
C ARG A 159 7.60 16.82 -2.24
N VAL A 160 6.92 17.96 -2.12
CA VAL A 160 5.58 18.17 -2.68
C VAL A 160 5.69 18.88 -4.02
N ALA A 161 5.76 18.11 -5.10
CA ALA A 161 5.91 18.64 -6.45
C ALA A 161 4.55 19.00 -7.08
N LEU A 162 4.53 20.09 -7.87
CA LEU A 162 3.40 20.45 -8.72
C LEU A 162 3.60 19.88 -10.12
N LEU A 163 2.51 19.44 -10.74
CA LEU A 163 2.52 18.80 -12.06
C LEU A 163 1.82 19.68 -13.10
N ALA A 164 2.40 19.76 -14.30
CA ALA A 164 1.86 20.51 -15.44
C ALA A 164 0.69 19.79 -16.14
N ALA A 165 0.55 18.48 -15.91
CA ALA A 165 -0.54 17.64 -16.37
C ALA A 165 -1.07 16.80 -15.21
N PRO A 166 -2.36 16.41 -15.23
CA PRO A 166 -2.87 15.46 -14.25
C PRO A 166 -2.07 14.15 -14.36
N PRO A 167 -1.73 13.50 -13.23
CA PRO A 167 -1.07 12.21 -13.28
C PRO A 167 -2.03 11.18 -13.89
N ASP A 168 -1.48 10.29 -14.71
CA ASP A 168 -2.19 9.17 -15.32
C ASP A 168 -1.74 7.83 -14.72
N ASP A 169 -2.17 6.74 -15.33
CA ASP A 169 -1.80 5.38 -14.91
C ASP A 169 -0.37 4.98 -15.32
N THR A 170 0.39 5.86 -15.99
CA THR A 170 1.82 5.66 -16.23
C THR A 170 2.62 6.05 -15.00
N ASP A 171 3.83 5.53 -14.81
CA ASP A 171 4.69 5.93 -13.69
C ASP A 171 5.42 7.26 -13.91
N THR A 172 5.23 7.87 -15.07
CA THR A 172 5.83 9.15 -15.42
C THR A 172 4.99 10.28 -14.84
N ILE A 173 5.65 11.30 -14.30
CA ILE A 173 5.00 12.55 -13.89
C ILE A 173 5.55 13.70 -14.71
N GLN A 174 4.70 14.68 -15.02
CA GLN A 174 5.10 15.92 -15.67
C GLN A 174 5.36 16.99 -14.61
N GLN A 175 6.42 16.81 -13.82
CA GLN A 175 6.80 17.77 -12.79
C GLN A 175 7.10 19.12 -13.45
N ILE A 176 6.53 20.20 -12.89
CA ILE A 176 6.89 21.57 -13.28
C ILE A 176 8.37 21.78 -12.94
N ASN A 177 9.18 22.09 -13.94
CA ASN A 177 10.61 22.34 -13.79
C ASN A 177 10.94 23.74 -14.31
N VAL A 178 11.04 24.69 -13.38
CA VAL A 178 11.38 26.09 -13.66
C VAL A 178 12.67 26.41 -12.93
N ALA A 179 13.64 26.97 -13.64
CA ALA A 179 14.95 27.29 -13.07
C ALA A 179 14.82 28.22 -11.85
N GLY A 180 15.41 27.81 -10.72
CA GLY A 180 15.39 28.56 -9.47
C GLY A 180 14.08 28.44 -8.67
N TYR A 181 13.16 27.57 -9.08
CA TYR A 181 11.94 27.28 -8.32
C TYR A 181 12.01 25.88 -7.70
N GLU A 182 12.26 25.82 -6.39
CA GLU A 182 12.32 24.58 -5.62
C GLU A 182 10.98 24.29 -4.94
N PHE A 183 10.57 23.02 -4.92
CA PHE A 183 9.36 22.60 -4.23
C PHE A 183 9.57 22.42 -2.73
N PRO A 184 8.53 22.63 -1.90
CA PRO A 184 8.66 22.46 -0.47
C PRO A 184 9.02 21.03 -0.10
N ILE A 185 9.92 20.93 0.87
CA ILE A 185 10.34 19.70 1.53
C ILE A 185 9.59 19.61 2.86
N VAL A 186 8.87 18.51 3.04
CA VAL A 186 7.99 18.28 4.19
C VAL A 186 8.59 17.17 5.06
N PRO A 187 8.92 17.44 6.33
CA PRO A 187 9.43 16.41 7.24
C PRO A 187 8.45 15.25 7.41
N CYS A 188 8.97 14.03 7.40
CA CYS A 188 8.17 12.85 7.70
C CYS A 188 8.22 12.53 9.19
N THR A 189 7.44 13.27 9.98
CA THR A 189 7.38 13.13 11.44
C THR A 189 5.94 13.23 11.93
N SER A 190 5.67 12.68 13.12
CA SER A 190 4.37 12.82 13.79
C SER A 190 4.00 14.27 14.15
N ALA A 191 4.95 15.20 14.13
CA ALA A 191 4.70 16.63 14.30
C ALA A 191 4.14 17.30 13.03
N TYR A 192 4.34 16.67 11.86
CA TYR A 192 3.87 17.19 10.57
C TYR A 192 2.68 16.40 10.01
N TRP A 193 2.55 15.12 10.35
CA TRP A 193 1.50 14.26 9.82
C TRP A 193 0.61 13.70 10.92
N GLY A 194 -0.71 13.77 10.71
CA GLY A 194 -1.72 13.25 11.63
C GLY A 194 -1.62 11.75 11.83
N ALA A 195 -2.32 11.19 12.82
CA ALA A 195 -2.45 9.73 12.91
C ALA A 195 -3.32 9.25 11.75
N PRO A 196 -3.02 8.11 11.09
CA PRO A 196 -3.88 7.58 10.05
C PRO A 196 -5.27 7.24 10.61
N THR A 197 -6.31 7.64 9.89
CA THR A 197 -7.71 7.31 10.19
C THR A 197 -8.44 7.00 8.87
N SER A 198 -9.26 5.96 8.85
CA SER A 198 -10.04 5.56 7.67
C SER A 198 -9.17 5.46 6.41
N ARG A 199 -7.99 4.81 6.53
CA ARG A 199 -7.00 4.65 5.45
C ARG A 199 -6.51 5.96 4.84
N SER A 200 -6.46 7.02 5.65
CA SER A 200 -6.00 8.33 5.21
C SER A 200 -5.17 9.03 6.27
N ILE A 201 -4.29 9.93 5.84
CA ILE A 201 -3.47 10.78 6.70
C ILE A 201 -3.45 12.20 6.12
N SER A 202 -3.33 13.21 6.98
CA SER A 202 -3.26 14.60 6.57
C SER A 202 -2.11 15.36 7.21
N ASN A 203 -1.71 16.46 6.56
CA ASN A 203 -0.72 17.39 7.09
C ASN A 203 -1.28 18.17 8.30
N LEU A 204 -0.49 18.32 9.36
CA LEU A 204 -0.82 19.10 10.56
C LEU A 204 -0.31 20.54 10.50
N GLN A 205 0.61 20.81 9.59
CA GLN A 205 1.21 22.13 9.38
C GLN A 205 0.99 22.60 7.95
N ALA A 206 1.01 23.92 7.75
CA ALA A 206 0.91 24.49 6.42
C ALA A 206 2.13 24.13 5.57
N ILE A 207 1.88 23.74 4.31
CA ILE A 207 2.93 23.52 3.31
C ILE A 207 3.00 24.78 2.47
N GLU A 208 4.04 25.59 2.68
CA GLU A 208 4.23 26.84 1.92
C GLU A 208 5.11 26.59 0.70
N PHE A 209 4.63 27.00 -0.48
CA PHE A 209 5.42 26.99 -1.70
C PHE A 209 6.17 28.32 -1.83
N PRO A 210 7.39 28.31 -2.39
CA PRO A 210 8.08 29.56 -2.72
C PRO A 210 7.24 30.42 -3.67
N LYS A 211 7.41 31.74 -3.60
CA LYS A 211 6.80 32.65 -4.58
C LYS A 211 7.57 32.54 -5.89
N PRO A 212 6.90 32.26 -7.02
CA PRO A 212 7.61 32.13 -8.28
C PRO A 212 8.07 33.50 -8.80
N GLU A 213 9.28 33.56 -9.37
CA GLU A 213 9.84 34.77 -9.98
C GLU A 213 9.37 34.99 -11.43
N ILE A 214 8.71 33.99 -12.01
CA ILE A 214 8.03 34.04 -13.31
C ILE A 214 6.66 33.37 -13.18
N ASP A 215 5.83 33.43 -14.21
CA ASP A 215 4.59 32.65 -14.25
C ASP A 215 4.93 31.15 -14.37
N LEU A 216 4.29 30.32 -13.56
CA LEU A 216 4.43 28.87 -13.67
C LEU A 216 3.49 28.35 -14.78
N PRO A 217 3.81 27.19 -15.39
CA PRO A 217 2.82 26.45 -16.16
C PRO A 217 1.55 26.19 -15.35
N GLU A 218 0.42 26.01 -16.04
CA GLU A 218 -0.83 25.62 -15.40
C GLU A 218 -0.63 24.35 -14.57
N VAL A 219 -1.00 24.40 -13.29
CA VAL A 219 -0.91 23.26 -12.38
C VAL A 219 -2.15 22.41 -12.56
N ALA A 220 -1.97 21.11 -12.78
CA ALA A 220 -3.05 20.15 -12.96
C ALA A 220 -2.93 18.92 -12.04
N GLY A 221 -1.92 18.87 -11.18
CA GLY A 221 -1.74 17.77 -10.22
C GLY A 221 -0.64 18.04 -9.21
N PHE A 222 -0.46 17.09 -8.29
CA PHE A 222 0.68 17.06 -7.37
C PHE A 222 1.25 15.65 -7.25
N ALA A 223 2.49 15.57 -6.76
CA ALA A 223 3.14 14.33 -6.37
C ALA A 223 3.91 14.49 -5.05
N LEU A 224 3.95 13.42 -4.26
CA LEU A 224 4.86 13.28 -3.12
C LEU A 224 6.04 12.41 -3.57
N LEU A 225 7.24 12.97 -3.51
CA LEU A 225 8.47 12.29 -3.90
C LEU A 225 9.32 11.98 -2.67
N ASP A 226 9.96 10.83 -2.64
CA ASP A 226 11.01 10.53 -1.65
C ASP A 226 12.30 11.33 -1.92
N ASP A 227 13.29 11.16 -1.05
CA ASP A 227 14.61 11.81 -1.12
C ASP A 227 15.39 11.43 -2.40
N GLY A 228 15.16 10.23 -2.91
CA GLY A 228 15.67 9.77 -4.21
C GLY A 228 14.91 10.31 -5.43
N GLY A 229 13.85 11.11 -5.22
CA GLY A 229 13.01 11.63 -6.30
C GLY A 229 12.03 10.62 -6.88
N ASN A 230 11.82 9.47 -6.22
CA ASN A 230 10.83 8.51 -6.65
C ASN A 230 9.43 8.95 -6.20
N VAL A 231 8.45 8.80 -7.09
CA VAL A 231 7.06 9.15 -6.78
C VAL A 231 6.50 8.12 -5.80
N LEU A 232 5.89 8.56 -4.70
CA LEU A 232 5.19 7.70 -3.74
C LEU A 232 3.68 7.73 -4.02
N TRP A 233 3.11 8.94 -3.91
CA TRP A 233 1.72 9.25 -4.17
C TRP A 233 1.61 10.39 -5.16
N LYS A 234 0.50 10.44 -5.90
CA LYS A 234 0.21 11.51 -6.85
C LYS A 234 -1.30 11.66 -6.97
N ALA A 235 -1.79 12.83 -7.36
CA ALA A 235 -3.21 13.01 -7.63
C ALA A 235 -3.46 14.19 -8.57
N PRO A 236 -4.55 14.18 -9.34
CA PRO A 236 -4.97 15.33 -10.12
C PRO A 236 -5.43 16.46 -9.19
N LEU A 237 -5.30 17.68 -9.69
CA LEU A 237 -5.87 18.89 -9.11
C LEU A 237 -6.79 19.54 -10.13
N THR A 238 -7.75 20.32 -9.64
CA THR A 238 -8.42 21.30 -10.50
C THR A 238 -7.38 22.25 -11.05
N ARG A 239 -7.39 22.41 -12.39
CA ARG A 239 -6.42 23.24 -13.10
C ARG A 239 -6.37 24.65 -12.55
N ARG A 240 -5.16 25.17 -12.36
CA ARG A 240 -4.95 26.51 -11.81
C ARG A 240 -3.70 27.15 -12.38
N ALA A 241 -3.83 28.37 -12.88
CA ALA A 241 -2.70 29.23 -13.18
C ALA A 241 -2.09 29.76 -11.88
N ILE A 242 -0.76 29.80 -11.82
CA ILE A 242 -0.01 30.42 -10.73
C ILE A 242 0.89 31.47 -11.35
N HIS A 243 0.61 32.73 -11.02
CA HIS A 243 1.33 33.86 -11.57
C HIS A 243 2.51 34.24 -10.69
N ARG A 244 3.42 35.02 -11.27
CA ARG A 244 4.56 35.61 -10.58
C ARG A 244 4.14 36.25 -9.26
N LYS A 245 4.88 35.97 -8.19
CA LYS A 245 4.66 36.44 -6.81
C LYS A 245 3.42 35.88 -6.09
N ASP A 246 2.62 35.02 -6.71
CA ASP A 246 1.53 34.35 -5.99
C ASP A 246 2.06 33.53 -4.82
N LYS A 247 1.35 33.58 -3.68
CA LYS A 247 1.63 32.72 -2.53
C LYS A 247 0.71 31.51 -2.58
N LEU A 248 1.25 30.36 -2.96
CA LEU A 248 0.57 29.07 -2.84
C LEU A 248 0.90 28.43 -1.48
N TYR A 249 -0.10 27.86 -0.84
CA TYR A 249 0.08 27.00 0.32
C TYR A 249 -1.02 25.95 0.41
N ILE A 250 -0.73 24.86 1.12
CA ILE A 250 -1.74 23.88 1.53
C ILE A 250 -1.94 24.04 3.03
N SER A 251 -3.15 24.42 3.44
CA SER A 251 -3.50 24.55 4.87
C SER A 251 -3.38 23.21 5.60
N PRO A 252 -3.18 23.22 6.93
CA PRO A 252 -3.34 22.03 7.76
C PRO A 252 -4.66 21.30 7.44
N GLY A 253 -4.61 19.98 7.32
CA GLY A 253 -5.74 19.10 7.05
C GLY A 253 -6.11 18.97 5.56
N ASN A 254 -5.57 19.81 4.67
CA ASN A 254 -6.03 19.87 3.28
C ASN A 254 -5.24 18.97 2.32
N LEU A 255 -4.01 18.56 2.66
CA LEU A 255 -3.34 17.49 1.93
C LEU A 255 -3.76 16.15 2.54
N ILE A 256 -4.59 15.40 1.83
CA ILE A 256 -5.05 14.07 2.26
C ILE A 256 -4.38 13.01 1.39
N VAL A 257 -3.60 12.13 2.01
CA VAL A 257 -2.99 10.97 1.36
C VAL A 257 -3.80 9.73 1.75
N ARG A 258 -4.10 8.87 0.78
CA ARG A 258 -4.89 7.64 0.97
C ARG A 258 -4.13 6.39 0.52
N ALA A 259 -4.40 5.26 1.17
CA ALA A 259 -3.85 3.94 0.84
C ALA A 259 -4.95 2.91 0.54
#